data_AF-A0A800F4X6-F1
#
_entry.id   AF-A0A800F4X6-F1
#
_cell.length_a   1.000
_cell.length_b   1.000
_cell.length_c   1.000
_cell.angle_alpha   90.00
_cell.angle_beta   90.00
_cell.angle_gamma   90.00
#
_symmetry.space_group_name_H-M   'P 1'
#
loop_
_entity.id
_entity.type
_entity.pdbx_description
1 polymer ?
#
loop_
_entity_poly.entity_id
_entity_poly.type
_entity_poly.pdbx_seq_one_letter_code
_entity_poly.pdbx_strand_id
1 'polypeptide(L)'
;MDLRTKLVFALVLVSLVSMLLLATFSYGPPRDLWWESALETLDALAESKKMQIGGVVDGWENRVRLISGRSGLRRLTESFDRGHDESAQRDVARLLAGAQASLGGLGVHEISFLSAPRHAGPSNRVLTIADENAPIVRALQGADSTFYENTFDYRKEPVWAATRAMPELGIALVVKFDRSEREEPLPDLRLTIRKYAVALVSFSILIGILMGLRFAAPIHALVDVVERIEAGDLKARAPVRS
;
A
#
# COMPACT_ATOMS: atom_id res chain seq x y z
N MET A 1 -53.75 9.83 -8.14
CA MET A 1 -52.63 9.08 -8.75
C MET A 1 -53.02 7.61 -8.81
N ASP A 2 -53.00 7.03 -10.01
CA ASP A 2 -53.39 5.64 -10.24
C ASP A 2 -52.35 4.68 -9.63
N LEU A 3 -52.77 3.48 -9.19
CA LEU A 3 -51.89 2.51 -8.48
C LEU A 3 -50.64 2.17 -9.31
N ARG A 4 -50.78 2.21 -10.64
CA ARG A 4 -49.73 2.03 -11.65
C ARG A 4 -48.59 3.04 -11.49
N THR A 5 -48.93 4.32 -11.39
CA THR A 5 -47.95 5.40 -11.25
C THR A 5 -47.20 5.27 -9.94
N LYS A 6 -47.87 4.84 -8.85
CA LYS A 6 -47.23 4.60 -7.55
C LYS A 6 -46.21 3.46 -7.60
N LEU A 7 -46.51 2.34 -8.26
CA LEU A 7 -45.58 1.20 -8.35
C LEU A 7 -44.35 1.52 -9.20
N VAL A 8 -44.54 2.17 -10.36
CA VAL A 8 -43.41 2.59 -11.20
C VAL A 8 -42.54 3.61 -10.48
N PHE A 9 -43.15 4.61 -9.81
CA PHE A 9 -42.40 5.56 -9.00
C PHE A 9 -41.66 4.88 -7.86
N ALA A 10 -42.28 3.93 -7.14
CA ALA A 10 -41.62 3.22 -6.06
C ALA A 10 -40.39 2.43 -6.55
N LEU A 11 -40.50 1.76 -7.69
CA LEU A 11 -39.40 0.97 -8.26
C LEU A 11 -38.25 1.87 -8.75
N VAL A 12 -38.59 2.97 -9.44
CA VAL A 12 -37.60 3.96 -9.90
C VAL A 12 -36.95 4.68 -8.72
N LEU A 13 -37.71 4.99 -7.67
CA LEU A 13 -37.20 5.60 -6.45
C LEU A 13 -36.23 4.67 -5.73
N VAL A 14 -36.56 3.39 -5.58
CA VAL A 14 -35.66 2.39 -4.97
C VAL A 14 -34.38 2.23 -5.78
N SER A 15 -34.48 2.22 -7.12
CA SER A 15 -33.32 2.20 -8.02
C SER A 15 -32.45 3.45 -7.87
N LEU A 16 -33.06 4.65 -7.88
CA LEU A 16 -32.36 5.93 -7.71
C LEU A 16 -31.68 6.06 -6.35
N VAL A 17 -32.37 5.65 -5.27
CA VAL A 17 -31.81 5.65 -3.91
C VAL A 17 -30.66 4.67 -3.80
N SER A 18 -30.79 3.46 -4.36
CA SER A 18 -29.71 2.47 -4.38
C SER A 18 -28.51 2.96 -5.18
N MET A 19 -28.75 3.67 -6.29
CA MET A 19 -27.69 4.23 -7.12
C MET A 19 -27.01 5.45 -6.47
N LEU A 20 -27.77 6.28 -5.76
CA LEU A 20 -27.24 7.40 -4.98
C LEU A 20 -26.38 6.89 -3.82
N LEU A 21 -26.82 5.83 -3.14
CA LEU A 21 -26.02 5.14 -2.11
C LEU A 21 -24.74 4.54 -2.71
N LEU A 22 -24.83 3.88 -3.87
CA LEU A 22 -23.65 3.35 -4.55
C LEU A 22 -22.69 4.46 -5.00
N ALA A 23 -23.19 5.58 -5.51
CA ALA A 23 -22.39 6.72 -5.92
C ALA A 23 -21.71 7.39 -4.71
N THR A 24 -22.44 7.63 -3.63
CA THR A 24 -21.86 8.18 -2.40
C THR A 24 -20.86 7.24 -1.74
N PHE A 25 -21.07 5.92 -1.80
CA PHE A 25 -20.11 4.94 -1.33
C PHE A 25 -18.87 4.84 -2.23
N SER A 26 -19.05 4.88 -3.55
CA SER A 26 -17.97 4.79 -4.55
C SER A 26 -17.14 6.06 -4.67
N TYR A 27 -17.74 7.24 -4.48
CA TYR A 27 -17.07 8.54 -4.56
C TYR A 27 -16.82 9.17 -3.18
N GLY A 28 -17.35 8.57 -2.11
CA GLY A 28 -17.04 8.91 -0.72
C GLY A 28 -15.58 8.62 -0.38
N PRO A 29 -15.20 8.59 0.90
CA PRO A 29 -13.80 8.43 1.29
C PRO A 29 -13.41 6.97 1.61
N PRO A 30 -13.35 6.00 0.66
CA PRO A 30 -12.50 4.82 0.86
C PRO A 30 -11.00 5.15 0.86
N ARG A 31 -10.63 6.42 0.61
CA ARG A 31 -9.23 6.87 0.61
C ARG A 31 -8.61 6.75 2.00
N ASP A 32 -9.37 7.00 3.06
CA ASP A 32 -8.81 7.14 4.41
C ASP A 32 -8.37 5.78 4.97
N LEU A 33 -9.19 4.72 4.79
CA LEU A 33 -8.85 3.37 5.23
C LEU A 33 -7.63 2.77 4.50
N TRP A 34 -7.55 3.01 3.19
CA TRP A 34 -6.39 2.57 2.40
C TRP A 34 -5.11 3.35 2.76
N TRP A 35 -5.26 4.63 3.09
CA TRP A 35 -4.16 5.50 3.50
C TRP A 35 -3.55 5.05 4.81
N GLU A 36 -4.38 4.82 5.83
CA GLU A 36 -3.94 4.36 7.14
C GLU A 36 -3.17 3.04 7.06
N SER A 37 -3.70 2.06 6.32
CA SER A 37 -3.02 0.77 6.12
C SER A 37 -1.67 0.92 5.38
N ALA A 38 -1.59 1.83 4.40
CA ALA A 38 -0.35 2.06 3.67
C ALA A 38 0.73 2.73 4.53
N LEU A 39 0.34 3.68 5.39
CA LEU A 39 1.26 4.30 6.35
C LEU A 39 1.72 3.30 7.41
N GLU A 40 0.81 2.46 7.92
CA GLU A 40 1.15 1.40 8.86
C GLU A 40 2.14 0.40 8.26
N THR A 41 1.93 -0.02 7.00
CA THR A 41 2.90 -0.90 6.32
C THR A 41 4.24 -0.23 6.09
N LEU A 42 4.26 1.07 5.76
CA LEU A 42 5.50 1.83 5.58
C LEU A 42 6.28 1.93 6.90
N ASP A 43 5.58 2.22 8.00
CA ASP A 43 6.15 2.34 9.33
C ASP A 43 6.68 0.99 9.85
N ALA A 44 5.88 -0.06 9.73
CA ALA A 44 6.28 -1.43 10.07
C ALA A 44 7.47 -1.91 9.24
N LEU A 45 7.53 -1.54 7.95
CA LEU A 45 8.66 -1.86 7.09
C LEU A 45 9.94 -1.14 7.54
N ALA A 46 9.84 0.15 7.90
CA ALA A 46 10.96 0.91 8.43
C ALA A 46 11.47 0.33 9.75
N GLU A 47 10.56 -0.03 10.67
CA GLU A 47 10.90 -0.65 11.95
C GLU A 47 11.56 -2.03 11.76
N SER A 48 10.98 -2.87 10.90
CA SER A 48 11.55 -4.18 10.55
C SER A 48 12.97 -4.06 10.00
N LYS A 49 13.21 -3.08 9.13
CA LYS A 49 14.54 -2.81 8.57
C LYS A 49 15.53 -2.27 9.61
N LYS A 50 15.09 -1.39 10.52
CA LYS A 50 15.89 -0.93 11.66
C LYS A 50 16.35 -2.11 12.52
N MET A 51 15.43 -2.97 12.92
CA MET A 51 15.73 -4.18 13.72
C MET A 51 16.69 -5.13 12.99
N GLN A 52 16.48 -5.35 11.69
CA GLN A 52 17.34 -6.21 10.89
C GLN A 52 18.78 -5.68 10.83
N ILE A 53 18.96 -4.37 10.61
CA ILE A 53 20.28 -3.74 10.59
C ILE A 53 20.92 -3.81 11.98
N GLY A 54 20.18 -3.48 13.04
CA GLY A 54 20.67 -3.57 14.41
C GLY A 54 21.18 -4.97 14.76
N GLY A 55 20.38 -6.01 14.48
CA GLY A 55 20.78 -7.39 14.76
C GLY A 55 22.03 -7.85 13.98
N VAL A 56 22.25 -7.34 12.77
CA VAL A 56 23.50 -7.61 12.01
C VAL A 56 24.69 -6.96 12.70
N VAL A 57 24.56 -5.70 13.12
CA VAL A 57 25.64 -4.98 13.78
C VAL A 57 25.96 -5.59 15.15
N ASP A 58 24.96 -5.90 15.96
CA ASP A 58 25.13 -6.58 17.25
C ASP A 58 25.84 -7.92 17.07
N GLY A 59 25.50 -8.65 16.00
CA GLY A 59 26.16 -9.89 15.63
C GLY A 59 27.64 -9.70 15.30
N TRP A 60 27.99 -8.60 14.63
CA TRP A 60 29.39 -8.25 14.32
C TRP A 60 30.15 -7.80 15.57
N GLU A 61 29.59 -6.93 16.39
CA GLU A 61 30.20 -6.48 17.64
C GLU A 61 30.49 -7.65 18.57
N ASN A 62 29.53 -8.56 18.76
CA ASN A 62 29.74 -9.73 19.59
C ASN A 62 30.88 -10.62 19.08
N ARG A 63 31.03 -10.78 17.76
CA ARG A 63 32.15 -11.54 17.18
C ARG A 63 33.49 -10.83 17.38
N VAL A 64 33.55 -9.51 17.21
CA VAL A 64 34.75 -8.71 17.49
C VAL A 64 35.10 -8.76 18.98
N ARG A 65 34.10 -8.73 19.86
CA ARG A 65 34.27 -8.87 21.31
C ARG A 65 34.81 -10.25 21.69
N LEU A 66 34.35 -11.31 21.02
CA LEU A 66 34.89 -12.66 21.22
C LEU A 66 36.35 -12.78 20.75
N ILE A 67 36.75 -12.06 19.70
CA ILE A 67 38.13 -12.05 19.21
C ILE A 67 39.03 -11.25 20.15
N SER A 68 38.61 -10.04 20.55
CA SER A 68 39.37 -9.15 21.43
C SER A 68 39.38 -9.60 22.90
N GLY A 69 38.30 -10.24 23.35
CA GLY A 69 38.12 -10.75 24.71
C GLY A 69 38.82 -12.07 25.00
N ARG A 70 39.46 -12.71 24.00
CA ARG A 70 40.40 -13.79 24.28
C ARG A 70 41.57 -13.19 25.05
N SER A 71 41.59 -13.40 26.37
CA SER A 71 42.76 -13.20 27.25
C SER A 71 44.02 -13.92 26.77
N GLY A 72 43.90 -14.77 25.74
CA GLY A 72 44.99 -15.34 24.95
C GLY A 72 45.66 -14.35 24.01
N LEU A 73 44.98 -13.39 23.38
CA LEU A 73 45.60 -12.49 22.39
C LEU A 73 46.65 -11.58 23.05
N ARG A 74 46.34 -11.00 24.22
CA ARG A 74 47.29 -10.19 25.01
C ARG A 74 48.46 -11.02 25.57
N ARG A 75 48.18 -12.23 26.08
CA ARG A 75 49.22 -13.15 26.58
C ARG A 75 50.12 -13.67 25.46
N LEU A 76 49.56 -13.97 24.29
CA LEU A 76 50.28 -14.46 23.12
C LEU A 76 51.15 -13.37 22.49
N THR A 77 50.69 -12.11 22.48
CA THR A 77 51.54 -10.98 22.07
C THR A 77 52.67 -10.72 23.08
N GLU A 78 52.39 -10.75 24.39
CA GLU A 78 53.42 -10.63 25.43
C GLU A 78 54.43 -11.79 25.48
N SER A 79 54.04 -13.01 25.08
CA SER A 79 54.95 -14.16 25.01
C SER A 79 55.77 -14.17 23.72
N PHE A 80 55.19 -13.71 22.61
CA PHE A 80 55.90 -13.57 21.34
C PHE A 80 56.97 -12.48 21.43
N ASP A 81 56.65 -11.33 22.04
CA ASP A 81 57.57 -10.19 22.21
C ASP A 81 58.77 -10.49 23.14
N ARG A 82 58.59 -11.39 24.13
CA ARG A 82 59.65 -11.76 25.08
C ARG A 82 60.58 -12.88 24.64
N GLY A 83 60.19 -13.71 23.67
CA GLY A 83 60.91 -14.97 23.39
C GLY A 83 61.00 -15.41 21.95
N HIS A 84 60.33 -14.75 20.99
CA HIS A 84 60.25 -15.20 19.59
C HIS A 84 59.88 -16.70 19.43
N ASP A 85 59.05 -17.23 20.33
CA ASP A 85 58.76 -18.67 20.38
C ASP A 85 57.86 -19.09 19.20
N GLU A 86 58.32 -20.05 18.38
CA GLU A 86 57.61 -20.60 17.22
C GLU A 86 56.26 -21.22 17.59
N SER A 87 56.09 -21.65 18.85
CA SER A 87 54.81 -22.17 19.34
C SER A 87 53.75 -21.08 19.42
N ALA A 88 54.10 -19.91 19.96
CA ALA A 88 53.21 -18.75 20.08
C ALA A 88 52.84 -18.18 18.71
N GLN A 89 53.77 -18.18 17.75
CA GLN A 89 53.50 -17.75 16.38
C GLN A 89 52.45 -18.63 15.69
N ARG A 90 52.53 -19.96 15.88
CA ARG A 90 51.54 -20.91 15.35
C ARG A 90 50.17 -20.76 15.99
N ASP A 91 50.11 -20.42 17.27
CA ASP A 91 48.85 -20.20 17.98
C ASP A 91 48.21 -18.88 17.58
N VAL A 92 48.98 -17.80 17.40
CA VAL A 92 48.50 -16.53 16.83
C VAL A 92 47.97 -16.74 15.41
N ALA A 93 48.73 -17.45 14.56
CA ALA A 93 48.29 -17.76 13.19
C ALA A 93 47.00 -18.59 13.18
N ARG A 94 46.82 -19.55 14.09
CA ARG A 94 45.57 -20.32 14.24
C ARG A 94 44.40 -19.46 14.72
N LEU A 95 44.63 -18.53 15.65
CA LEU A 95 43.61 -17.59 16.10
C LEU A 95 43.17 -16.63 14.99
N LEU A 96 44.13 -16.08 14.24
CA LEU A 96 43.86 -15.21 13.10
C LEU A 96 43.16 -15.97 11.98
N ALA A 97 43.58 -17.20 11.67
CA ALA A 97 42.91 -18.06 10.69
C ALA A 97 41.48 -18.43 11.14
N GLY A 98 41.26 -18.69 12.43
CA GLY A 98 39.94 -18.93 12.99
C GLY A 98 39.04 -17.69 12.95
N ALA A 99 39.60 -16.51 13.23
CA ALA A 99 38.91 -15.24 13.08
C ALA A 99 38.59 -14.96 11.60
N GLN A 100 39.53 -15.16 10.69
CA GLN A 100 39.36 -14.98 9.25
C GLN A 100 38.36 -15.99 8.66
N ALA A 101 38.35 -17.24 9.12
CA ALA A 101 37.33 -18.22 8.74
C ALA A 101 35.94 -17.86 9.30
N SER A 102 35.88 -17.28 10.51
CA SER A 102 34.63 -16.76 11.08
C SER A 102 34.09 -15.51 10.35
N LEU A 103 34.99 -14.76 9.71
CA LEU A 103 34.70 -13.67 8.77
C LEU A 103 34.41 -14.20 7.35
N GLY A 104 34.87 -15.39 6.99
CA GLY A 104 34.61 -16.03 5.68
C GLY A 104 33.16 -16.38 5.40
N GLY A 105 32.29 -16.36 6.43
CA GLY A 105 30.83 -16.38 6.27
C GLY A 105 30.21 -15.00 5.98
N LEU A 106 31.01 -13.94 6.02
CA LEU A 106 30.68 -12.56 5.68
C LEU A 106 31.56 -12.17 4.48
N GLY A 107 31.18 -12.62 3.29
CA GLY A 107 31.78 -12.13 2.06
C GLY A 107 31.57 -10.63 1.91
N VAL A 108 32.49 -9.81 2.44
CA VAL A 108 32.61 -8.39 2.13
C VAL A 108 33.93 -8.23 1.38
N HIS A 109 33.86 -8.43 0.06
CA HIS A 109 34.98 -8.22 -0.87
C HIS A 109 34.94 -6.85 -1.55
N GLU A 110 33.96 -6.00 -1.24
CA GLU A 110 33.85 -4.66 -1.82
C GLU A 110 32.97 -3.76 -0.93
N ILE A 111 33.47 -2.59 -0.50
CA ILE A 111 32.60 -1.53 0.02
C ILE A 111 32.01 -0.82 -1.21
N SER A 112 30.96 -1.42 -1.76
CA SER A 112 30.19 -0.87 -2.87
C SER A 112 29.04 -0.03 -2.34
N PHE A 113 28.69 1.05 -3.03
CA PHE A 113 27.49 1.81 -2.72
C PHE A 113 26.30 0.84 -2.88
N LEU A 114 25.62 0.48 -1.79
CA LEU A 114 24.75 -0.70 -1.73
C LEU A 114 23.60 -0.70 -2.75
N SER A 115 23.13 0.46 -3.20
CA SER A 115 22.31 0.62 -4.40
C SER A 115 22.33 2.08 -4.87
N ALA A 116 22.39 2.32 -6.18
CA ALA A 116 21.92 3.60 -6.70
C ALA A 116 20.43 3.75 -6.37
N PRO A 117 19.93 4.94 -6.04
CA PRO A 117 18.50 5.17 -5.93
C PRO A 117 17.80 4.63 -7.18
N ARG A 118 16.64 3.95 -7.02
CA ARG A 118 15.88 3.30 -8.12
C ARG A 118 15.74 4.17 -9.39
N HIS A 119 15.69 5.49 -9.22
CA HIS A 119 15.49 6.48 -10.29
C HIS A 119 16.69 7.41 -10.52
N ALA A 120 17.83 7.15 -9.86
CA ALA A 120 19.08 7.84 -10.15
C ALA A 120 19.91 6.97 -11.10
N GLY A 121 20.47 7.60 -12.14
CA GLY A 121 21.40 6.93 -13.05
C GLY A 121 22.69 6.50 -12.32
N PRO A 122 23.47 5.57 -12.92
CA PRO A 122 24.68 5.00 -12.31
C PRO A 122 25.77 6.04 -11.98
N SER A 123 25.68 7.24 -12.56
CA SER A 123 26.65 8.33 -12.39
C SER A 123 26.38 9.25 -11.19
N ASN A 124 25.20 9.19 -10.55
CA ASN A 124 24.83 10.16 -9.52
C ASN A 124 25.01 9.60 -8.10
N ARG A 125 26.26 9.48 -7.65
CA ARG A 125 26.62 9.00 -6.31
C ARG A 125 26.49 10.05 -5.22
N VAL A 126 26.39 11.33 -5.60
CA VAL A 126 26.23 12.46 -4.68
C VAL A 126 24.90 13.14 -4.98
N LEU A 127 23.88 12.79 -4.20
CA LEU A 127 22.62 13.53 -4.21
C LEU A 127 22.81 14.80 -3.39
N THR A 128 22.63 15.96 -4.02
CA THR A 128 22.54 17.22 -3.28
C THR A 128 21.18 17.25 -2.60
N ILE A 129 21.17 17.14 -1.27
CA ILE A 129 19.97 17.28 -0.47
C ILE A 129 19.67 18.77 -0.40
N ALA A 130 18.81 19.25 -1.29
CA ALA A 130 18.52 20.68 -1.44
C ALA A 130 17.33 21.15 -0.57
N ASP A 131 16.58 20.22 0.05
CA ASP A 131 15.34 20.51 0.76
C ASP A 131 15.41 20.05 2.21
N GLU A 132 15.17 20.98 3.14
CA GLU A 132 15.08 20.72 4.59
C GLU A 132 13.92 19.78 4.95
N ASN A 133 12.90 19.72 4.10
CA ASN A 133 11.75 18.82 4.25
C ASN A 133 11.98 17.43 3.65
N ALA A 134 13.14 17.19 3.04
CA ALA A 134 13.48 15.87 2.54
C ALA A 134 13.51 14.87 3.71
N PRO A 135 12.91 13.67 3.56
CA PRO A 135 12.85 12.67 4.63
C PRO A 135 14.20 12.34 5.26
N ILE A 136 15.27 12.35 4.46
CA ILE A 136 16.62 12.06 4.93
C ILE A 136 17.17 13.11 5.90
N VAL A 137 16.83 14.40 5.70
CA VAL A 137 17.25 15.48 6.61
C VAL A 137 16.57 15.29 7.96
N ARG A 138 15.27 15.02 7.95
CA ARG A 138 14.49 14.79 9.16
C ARG A 138 14.92 13.54 9.92
N ALA A 139 15.23 12.46 9.20
CA ALA A 139 15.77 11.23 9.79
C ALA A 139 17.12 11.49 10.49
N LEU A 140 18.00 12.28 9.87
CA LEU A 140 19.29 12.67 10.46
C LEU A 140 19.15 13.61 11.67
N GLN A 141 18.05 14.35 11.77
CA GLN A 141 17.69 15.15 12.94
C GLN A 141 17.15 14.31 14.10
N GLY A 142 17.06 12.98 13.95
CA GLY A 142 16.58 12.07 14.99
C GLY A 142 15.06 11.88 15.03
N ALA A 143 14.33 12.33 14.00
CA ALA A 143 12.89 12.14 13.93
C ALA A 143 12.55 10.72 13.43
N ASP A 144 12.04 9.87 14.31
CA ASP A 144 11.38 8.60 13.96
C ASP A 144 9.91 8.91 13.68
N SER A 145 9.54 9.01 12.40
CA SER A 145 8.18 9.44 12.03
C SER A 145 7.81 9.02 10.62
N THR A 146 6.50 8.97 10.37
CA THR A 146 5.94 8.74 9.06
C THR A 146 5.42 10.07 8.48
N PHE A 147 5.86 10.41 7.28
CA PHE A 147 5.56 11.63 6.56
C PHE A 147 4.80 11.31 5.28
N TYR A 148 3.74 12.07 5.03
CA TYR A 148 2.84 11.79 3.92
C TYR A 148 2.29 13.05 3.24
N GLU A 149 2.28 14.18 3.95
CA GLU A 149 1.95 15.51 3.41
C GLU A 149 3.21 16.29 3.06
N ASN A 150 3.17 17.02 1.94
CA ASN A 150 4.24 17.91 1.47
C ASN A 150 5.65 17.31 1.54
N THR A 151 5.74 16.00 1.29
CA THR A 151 6.98 15.24 1.39
C THR A 151 7.43 14.84 0.01
N PHE A 152 8.67 15.20 -0.33
CA PHE A 152 9.22 15.03 -1.66
C PHE A 152 10.54 14.26 -1.64
N ASP A 153 10.73 13.46 -2.67
CA ASP A 153 11.98 12.77 -3.00
C ASP A 153 13.03 13.77 -3.54
N TYR A 154 14.30 13.37 -3.66
CA TYR A 154 15.35 14.12 -4.38
C TYR A 154 14.96 14.50 -5.84
N ARG A 155 13.98 13.80 -6.44
CA ARG A 155 13.33 14.08 -7.73
C ARG A 155 12.29 15.19 -7.67
N LYS A 156 11.93 15.68 -6.47
CA LYS A 156 10.77 16.56 -6.22
C LYS A 156 9.41 15.91 -6.51
N GLU A 157 9.36 14.58 -6.53
CA GLU A 157 8.13 13.81 -6.67
C GLU A 157 7.49 13.57 -5.29
N PRO A 158 6.15 13.59 -5.18
CA PRO A 158 5.46 13.35 -3.93
C PRO A 158 5.62 11.89 -3.50
N VAL A 159 6.08 11.71 -2.26
CA VAL A 159 6.32 10.38 -1.68
C VAL A 159 5.74 10.29 -0.28
N TRP A 160 5.40 9.07 0.14
CA TRP A 160 5.25 8.76 1.56
C TRP A 160 6.56 8.19 2.06
N ALA A 161 7.01 8.64 3.22
CA ALA A 161 8.29 8.22 3.77
C ALA A 161 8.19 7.92 5.27
N ALA A 162 8.81 6.84 5.72
CA ALA A 162 9.00 6.55 7.13
C ALA A 162 10.51 6.62 7.44
N THR A 163 10.83 7.28 8.54
CA THR A 163 12.20 7.52 8.98
C THR A 163 12.47 6.76 10.27
N ARG A 164 13.70 6.23 10.38
CA ARG A 164 14.24 5.62 11.59
C ARG A 164 15.68 6.06 11.80
N ALA A 165 15.94 6.84 12.82
CA ALA A 165 17.26 7.17 13.29
C ALA A 165 17.85 5.99 14.07
N MET A 166 19.13 5.74 13.87
CA MET A 166 19.93 4.78 14.65
C MET A 166 21.16 5.51 15.20
N PRO A 167 21.01 6.33 16.26
CA PRO A 167 22.08 7.17 16.78
C PRO A 167 23.32 6.39 17.21
N GLU A 168 23.12 5.19 17.76
CA GLU A 168 24.16 4.21 18.14
C GLU A 168 25.15 3.93 16.98
N LEU A 169 24.64 3.93 15.75
CA LEU A 169 25.39 3.61 14.54
C LEU A 169 25.77 4.86 13.73
N GLY A 170 25.29 6.05 14.13
CA GLY A 170 25.47 7.29 13.37
C GLY A 170 24.80 7.29 11.99
N ILE A 171 23.81 6.40 11.76
CA ILE A 171 23.08 6.29 10.49
C ILE A 171 21.60 6.58 10.68
N ALA A 172 20.93 6.92 9.58
CA ALA A 172 19.48 7.06 9.52
C ALA A 172 18.93 6.27 8.32
N LEU A 173 17.79 5.62 8.53
CA LEU A 173 17.07 4.84 7.54
C LEU A 173 15.86 5.63 7.05
N VAL A 174 15.66 5.63 5.74
CA VAL A 174 14.48 6.18 5.09
C VAL A 174 13.89 5.13 4.16
N VAL A 175 12.63 4.78 4.41
CA VAL A 175 11.83 3.95 3.51
C VAL A 175 10.82 4.86 2.83
N LYS A 176 10.64 4.72 1.51
CA LYS A 176 9.74 5.57 0.73
C LYS A 176 8.91 4.78 -0.28
N PHE A 177 7.71 5.28 -0.55
CA PHE A 177 6.89 4.88 -1.68
C PHE A 177 6.52 6.09 -2.52
N ASP A 178 6.55 5.92 -3.85
CA ASP A 178 6.03 6.93 -4.76
C ASP A 178 4.50 6.97 -4.61
N ARG A 179 3.95 8.17 -4.38
CA ARG A 179 2.51 8.33 -4.13
C ARG A 179 1.68 7.80 -5.30
N SER A 180 2.15 8.05 -6.53
CA SER A 180 1.50 7.58 -7.74
C SER A 180 1.46 6.05 -7.84
N GLU A 181 2.51 5.34 -7.43
CA GLU A 181 2.60 3.86 -7.50
C GLU A 181 1.60 3.21 -6.53
N ARG A 182 1.39 3.79 -5.34
CA ARG A 182 0.43 3.30 -4.35
C ARG A 182 -1.02 3.71 -4.67
N GLU A 183 -1.22 4.79 -5.40
CA GLU A 183 -2.55 5.25 -5.83
C GLU A 183 -3.00 4.63 -7.16
N GLU A 184 -2.10 4.05 -7.95
CA GLU A 184 -2.37 3.44 -9.29
C GLU A 184 -3.39 2.29 -9.31
N PRO A 185 -3.60 1.48 -8.25
CA PRO A 185 -4.66 0.46 -8.26
C PRO A 185 -6.09 1.04 -8.15
N LEU A 186 -6.24 2.29 -7.73
CA LEU A 186 -7.54 2.92 -7.44
C LEU A 186 -8.35 3.37 -8.68
N PRO A 187 -7.76 3.83 -9.81
CA PRO A 187 -8.50 4.23 -11.00
C PRO A 187 -9.23 3.07 -11.67
N ASP A 188 -8.63 1.89 -11.74
CA ASP A 188 -9.22 0.71 -12.39
C ASP A 188 -10.42 0.17 -11.63
N LEU A 189 -10.35 0.16 -10.30
CA LEU A 189 -11.49 -0.17 -9.45
C LEU A 189 -12.62 0.84 -9.62
N ARG A 190 -12.32 2.14 -9.61
CA ARG A 190 -13.31 3.21 -9.83
C ARG A 190 -13.96 3.11 -11.21
N LEU A 191 -13.18 2.82 -12.25
CA LEU A 191 -13.70 2.64 -13.60
C LEU A 191 -14.64 1.43 -13.68
N THR A 192 -14.29 0.34 -13.00
CA THR A 192 -15.08 -0.89 -12.95
C THR A 192 -16.41 -0.66 -12.21
N ILE A 193 -16.38 -0.02 -11.04
CA ILE A 193 -17.59 0.35 -10.30
C ILE A 193 -18.48 1.29 -11.13
N ARG A 194 -17.88 2.30 -11.79
CA ARG A 194 -18.61 3.21 -12.68
C ARG A 194 -19.29 2.46 -13.83
N LYS A 195 -18.60 1.51 -14.46
CA LYS A 195 -19.17 0.68 -15.54
C LYS A 195 -20.41 -0.09 -15.06
N TYR A 196 -20.32 -0.75 -13.90
CA TYR A 196 -21.47 -1.48 -13.35
C TYR A 196 -22.62 -0.56 -12.94
N ALA A 197 -22.32 0.61 -12.37
CA ALA A 197 -23.36 1.60 -12.03
C ALA A 197 -24.14 2.05 -13.28
N VAL A 198 -23.45 2.36 -14.39
CA VAL A 198 -24.09 2.73 -15.66
C VAL A 198 -24.90 1.57 -16.26
N ALA A 199 -24.39 0.34 -16.17
CA ALA A 199 -25.10 -0.84 -16.63
C ALA A 199 -26.41 -1.06 -15.86
N LEU A 200 -26.39 -0.89 -14.53
CA LEU A 200 -27.56 -1.08 -13.67
C LEU A 200 -28.67 -0.05 -13.97
N VAL A 201 -28.31 1.21 -14.23
CA VAL A 201 -29.28 2.24 -14.64
C VAL A 201 -29.93 1.89 -15.95
N SER A 202 -29.12 1.54 -16.95
CA SER A 202 -29.61 1.14 -18.26
C SER A 202 -30.59 -0.02 -18.15
N PHE A 203 -30.28 -1.01 -17.31
CA PHE A 203 -31.14 -2.16 -17.06
C PHE A 203 -32.44 -1.79 -16.32
N SER A 204 -32.37 -0.88 -15.35
CA SER A 204 -33.55 -0.39 -14.62
C SER A 204 -34.51 0.36 -15.55
N ILE A 205 -33.99 1.22 -16.43
CA ILE A 205 -34.78 1.93 -17.43
C ILE A 205 -35.44 0.92 -18.39
N LEU A 206 -34.68 -0.06 -18.87
CA LEU A 206 -35.17 -1.09 -19.79
C LEU A 206 -36.33 -1.90 -19.16
N ILE A 207 -36.17 -2.36 -17.92
CA ILE A 207 -37.22 -3.07 -17.18
C ILE A 207 -38.44 -2.17 -16.99
N GLY A 208 -38.24 -0.91 -16.62
CA GLY A 208 -39.32 0.06 -16.42
C GLY A 208 -40.16 0.25 -17.69
N ILE A 209 -39.49 0.40 -18.84
CA ILE A 209 -40.15 0.51 -20.15
C ILE A 209 -40.90 -0.80 -20.47
N LEU A 210 -40.25 -1.96 -20.31
CA LEU A 210 -40.85 -3.26 -20.62
C LEU A 210 -42.11 -3.52 -19.79
N MET A 211 -42.06 -3.24 -18.48
CA MET A 211 -43.22 -3.40 -17.60
C MET A 211 -44.30 -2.37 -17.89
N GLY A 212 -43.93 -1.13 -18.18
CA GLY A 212 -44.87 -0.10 -18.61
C GLY A 212 -45.67 -0.57 -19.83
N LEU A 213 -44.99 -1.08 -20.86
CA LEU A 213 -45.63 -1.57 -22.08
C LEU A 213 -46.45 -2.84 -21.85
N ARG A 214 -45.94 -3.80 -21.08
CA ARG A 214 -46.59 -5.10 -20.89
C ARG A 214 -47.84 -5.02 -20.01
N PHE A 215 -47.91 -4.10 -19.06
CA PHE A 215 -49.07 -3.93 -18.19
C PHE A 215 -50.03 -2.82 -18.63
N ALA A 216 -49.59 -1.80 -19.38
CA ALA A 216 -50.49 -0.71 -19.81
C ALA A 216 -51.63 -1.19 -20.70
N ALA A 217 -51.32 -2.06 -21.67
CA ALA A 217 -52.31 -2.55 -22.64
C ALA A 217 -53.49 -3.32 -21.99
N PRO A 218 -53.28 -4.34 -21.12
CA PRO A 218 -54.40 -5.06 -20.52
C PRO A 218 -55.23 -4.21 -19.55
N ILE A 219 -54.62 -3.21 -18.89
CA ILE A 219 -55.38 -2.36 -17.97
C ILE A 219 -56.23 -1.34 -18.74
N HIS A 220 -55.74 -0.77 -19.85
CA HIS A 220 -56.60 0.04 -20.73
C HIS A 220 -57.77 -0.78 -21.27
N ALA A 221 -57.52 -2.01 -21.71
CA ALA A 221 -58.59 -2.89 -22.17
C ALA A 221 -59.63 -3.20 -21.09
N LEU A 222 -59.24 -3.26 -19.80
CA LEU A 222 -60.19 -3.39 -18.69
C LEU A 222 -60.99 -2.12 -18.44
N VAL A 223 -60.36 -0.95 -18.50
CA VAL A 223 -61.03 0.35 -18.37
C VAL A 223 -62.08 0.53 -19.46
N ASP A 224 -61.72 0.26 -20.72
CA ASP A 224 -62.63 0.37 -21.87
C ASP A 224 -63.86 -0.55 -21.72
N VAL A 225 -63.67 -1.74 -21.12
CA VAL A 225 -64.77 -2.68 -20.85
C VAL A 225 -65.67 -2.18 -19.73
N VAL A 226 -65.11 -1.59 -18.67
CA VAL A 226 -65.91 -1.00 -17.59
C VAL A 226 -66.74 0.16 -18.10
N GLU A 227 -66.17 1.08 -18.89
CA GLU A 227 -66.92 2.20 -19.48
C GLU A 227 -68.07 1.71 -20.38
N ARG A 228 -67.84 0.64 -21.16
CA ARG A 228 -68.90 0.03 -21.97
C ARG A 228 -70.01 -0.61 -21.12
N ILE A 229 -69.66 -1.24 -20.00
CA ILE A 229 -70.62 -1.82 -19.06
C ILE A 229 -71.44 -0.70 -18.40
N GLU A 230 -70.80 0.39 -17.97
CA GLU A 230 -71.50 1.57 -17.42
C GLU A 230 -72.45 2.21 -18.44
N ALA A 231 -72.08 2.20 -19.73
CA ALA A 231 -72.94 2.64 -20.83
C ALA A 231 -74.08 1.66 -21.17
N GLY A 232 -74.20 0.54 -20.45
CA GLY A 232 -75.31 -0.43 -20.57
C GLY A 232 -74.98 -1.69 -21.38
N ASP A 233 -73.77 -1.85 -21.90
CA ASP A 233 -73.33 -3.08 -22.58
C ASP A 233 -72.83 -4.13 -21.57
N LEU A 234 -73.77 -4.78 -20.88
CA LEU A 234 -73.50 -5.82 -19.88
C LEU A 234 -72.78 -7.07 -20.45
N LYS A 235 -72.71 -7.20 -21.78
CA LYS A 235 -72.05 -8.32 -22.46
C LYS A 235 -70.59 -8.03 -22.79
N ALA A 236 -70.09 -6.80 -22.57
CA ALA A 236 -68.70 -6.48 -22.80
C ALA A 236 -67.76 -7.37 -21.95
N ARG A 237 -66.64 -7.78 -22.56
CA ARG A 237 -65.62 -8.64 -21.96
C ARG A 237 -64.23 -8.18 -22.40
N ALA A 238 -63.27 -8.25 -21.48
CA ALA A 238 -61.89 -7.94 -21.80
C ALA A 238 -61.25 -9.08 -22.63
N PRO A 239 -60.44 -8.75 -23.65
CA PRO A 239 -59.72 -9.74 -24.42
C PRO A 239 -58.63 -10.39 -23.54
N VAL A 240 -58.78 -11.68 -23.25
CA VAL A 240 -57.75 -12.47 -22.56
C VAL A 240 -56.82 -13.04 -23.62
N ARG A 241 -55.59 -12.52 -23.71
CA ARG A 241 -54.55 -13.12 -24.54
C ARG A 241 -53.86 -14.20 -23.71
N SER A 242 -54.11 -15.48 -24.04
CA SER A 242 -53.40 -16.65 -23.50
C SER A 242 -51.95 -16.67 -23.96
#